data_AF-A0A7C2EPM7-F1
#
_entry.id   AF-A0A7C2EPM7-F1
#
_cell.length_a   1.000
_cell.length_b   1.000
_cell.length_c   1.000
_cell.angle_alpha   90.00
_cell.angle_beta   90.00
_cell.angle_gamma   90.00
#
_symmetry.space_group_name_H-M   'P 1'
#
loop_
_entity.id
_entity.type
_entity.pdbx_description
1 polymer ?
#
loop_
_entity_poly.entity_id
_entity_poly.type
_entity_poly.pdbx_seq_one_letter_code
_entity_poly.pdbx_strand_id
1 'polypeptide(L)'
;MAQVSLTPGTRLVIDPAEPLPLQKAARDLAADLERVLGKPSPLVAAAPAVPHVQICFQRPCPEPARRLSGTEVLRIGLAGSAVVLTGSDLRGAIYAVYEFAERYLGVEPLHYWVDQEPARRSRVVVSEELTQGPPTFRYRGWFVNDEDLLSGWRPGGKEGTGIALECWDRIFEALLRLKGNMIVPGTFIFPDEPQVRAAGERGLVITQHHIEVVGTNTYRWPED
;
A
#
# COMPACT_ATOMS: atom_id res chain seq x y z
N MET A 1 -6.44 -4.56 -29.57
CA MET A 1 -6.71 -4.15 -28.18
C MET A 1 -5.64 -3.15 -27.78
N ALA A 2 -5.95 -2.16 -26.93
CA ALA A 2 -4.94 -1.23 -26.43
C ALA A 2 -3.95 -2.00 -25.53
N GLN A 3 -2.66 -1.69 -25.63
CA GLN A 3 -1.61 -2.33 -24.82
C GLN A 3 -0.53 -1.29 -24.50
N VAL A 4 -0.03 -1.32 -23.28
CA VAL A 4 1.11 -0.50 -22.84
C VAL A 4 2.26 -1.43 -22.46
N SER A 5 3.46 -1.13 -22.97
CA SER A 5 4.69 -1.85 -22.65
C SER A 5 5.57 -0.96 -21.78
N LEU A 6 5.75 -1.35 -20.52
CA LEU A 6 6.64 -0.69 -19.57
C LEU A 6 8.04 -1.28 -19.70
N THR A 7 9.06 -0.43 -19.58
CA THR A 7 10.47 -0.76 -19.85
C THR A 7 11.35 -0.15 -18.77
N PRO A 8 12.63 -0.55 -18.63
CA PRO A 8 13.51 0.01 -17.62
C PRO A 8 13.54 1.55 -17.64
N GLY A 9 13.31 2.18 -16.48
CA GLY A 9 13.18 3.64 -16.37
C GLY A 9 11.76 4.18 -16.59
N THR A 10 10.73 3.31 -16.64
CA THR A 10 9.32 3.70 -16.63
C THR A 10 9.05 4.69 -15.49
N ARG A 11 8.34 5.77 -15.80
CA ARG A 11 7.97 6.81 -14.82
C ARG A 11 6.64 6.47 -14.17
N LEU A 12 6.54 6.72 -12.87
CA LEU A 12 5.26 6.69 -12.15
C LEU A 12 4.79 8.12 -11.98
N VAL A 13 3.65 8.45 -12.58
CA VAL A 13 3.05 9.77 -12.51
C VAL A 13 2.07 9.80 -11.34
N ILE A 14 2.30 10.69 -10.38
CA ILE A 14 1.41 10.93 -9.26
C ILE A 14 1.46 12.41 -8.88
N ASP A 15 0.30 13.04 -8.72
CA ASP A 15 0.21 14.43 -8.27
C ASP A 15 0.69 14.52 -6.80
N PRO A 16 1.64 15.40 -6.45
CA PRO A 16 2.13 15.54 -5.07
C PRO A 16 1.04 15.87 -4.03
N ALA A 17 -0.11 16.38 -4.46
CA ALA A 17 -1.25 16.66 -3.62
C ALA A 17 -2.17 15.44 -3.36
N GLU A 18 -1.87 14.26 -3.96
CA GLU A 18 -2.55 13.02 -3.56
C GLU A 18 -2.22 12.66 -2.10
N PRO A 19 -3.14 12.01 -1.37
CA PRO A 19 -2.95 11.66 0.04
C PRO A 19 -1.67 10.86 0.30
N LEU A 20 -1.03 11.12 1.45
CA LEU A 20 0.20 10.45 1.88
C LEU A 20 0.15 8.90 1.78
N PRO A 21 -0.95 8.20 2.15
CA PRO A 21 -1.04 6.75 1.97
C PRO A 21 -0.85 6.29 0.52
N LEU A 22 -1.41 7.02 -0.44
CA LEU A 22 -1.27 6.72 -1.86
C LEU A 22 0.15 7.03 -2.35
N GLN A 23 0.77 8.09 -1.83
CA GLN A 23 2.18 8.40 -2.09
C GLN A 23 3.12 7.31 -1.58
N LYS A 24 2.83 6.70 -0.42
CA LYS A 24 3.60 5.57 0.12
C LYS A 24 3.47 4.35 -0.81
N ALA A 25 2.25 3.98 -1.19
CA ALA A 25 2.03 2.87 -2.14
C ALA A 25 2.72 3.10 -3.50
N ALA A 26 2.71 4.33 -4.01
CA ALA A 26 3.42 4.68 -5.24
C ALA A 26 4.95 4.49 -5.13
N ARG A 27 5.55 4.79 -3.96
CA ARG A 27 6.97 4.52 -3.71
C ARG A 27 7.27 3.03 -3.64
N ASP A 28 6.40 2.24 -3.03
CA ASP A 28 6.57 0.78 -3.01
C ASP A 28 6.51 0.21 -4.43
N LEU A 29 5.56 0.68 -5.25
CA LEU A 29 5.47 0.26 -6.65
C LEU A 29 6.70 0.68 -7.47
N ALA A 30 7.27 1.86 -7.21
CA ALA A 30 8.52 2.26 -7.86
C ALA A 30 9.67 1.31 -7.53
N ALA A 31 9.78 0.88 -6.27
CA ALA A 31 10.76 -0.12 -5.85
C ALA A 31 10.48 -1.50 -6.49
N ASP A 32 9.22 -1.92 -6.58
CA ASP A 32 8.82 -3.16 -7.25
C ASP A 32 9.18 -3.16 -8.74
N LEU A 33 8.89 -2.06 -9.44
CA LEU A 33 9.28 -1.88 -10.84
C LEU A 33 10.80 -1.90 -11.00
N GLU A 34 11.56 -1.32 -10.08
CA GLU A 34 13.02 -1.37 -10.11
C GLU A 34 13.55 -2.80 -9.93
N ARG A 35 13.01 -3.57 -8.97
CA ARG A 35 13.38 -4.99 -8.79
C ARG A 35 13.14 -5.80 -10.06
N VAL A 36 12.02 -5.57 -10.75
CA VAL A 36 11.64 -6.32 -11.96
C VAL A 36 12.37 -5.83 -13.21
N LEU A 37 12.41 -4.52 -13.47
CA LEU A 37 12.96 -3.95 -14.70
C LEU A 37 14.46 -3.59 -14.59
N GLY A 38 15.04 -3.68 -13.40
CA GLY A 38 16.47 -3.49 -13.14
C GLY A 38 16.96 -2.04 -13.25
N LYS A 39 16.07 -1.06 -13.33
CA LYS A 39 16.40 0.37 -13.26
C LYS A 39 15.39 1.14 -12.41
N PRO A 40 15.82 2.20 -11.69
CA PRO A 40 14.92 3.04 -10.93
C PRO A 40 13.76 3.57 -11.78
N SER A 41 12.57 3.50 -11.21
CA SER A 41 11.33 3.99 -11.82
C SER A 41 10.86 5.24 -11.07
N PRO A 42 11.26 6.45 -11.49
CA PRO A 42 11.08 7.65 -10.68
C PRO A 42 9.62 8.10 -10.63
N LEU A 43 9.21 8.64 -9.48
CA LEU A 43 7.96 9.37 -9.33
C LEU A 43 8.10 10.76 -9.96
N VAL A 44 7.11 11.15 -10.77
CA VAL A 44 7.06 12.46 -11.44
C VAL A 44 5.66 13.06 -11.34
N ALA A 45 5.57 14.39 -11.34
CA ALA A 45 4.29 15.07 -11.27
C ALA A 45 3.58 15.19 -12.64
N ALA A 46 4.34 15.19 -13.74
CA ALA A 46 3.82 15.41 -15.09
C ALA A 46 3.97 14.17 -15.96
N ALA A 47 2.91 13.84 -16.70
CA ALA A 47 2.88 12.70 -17.60
C ALA A 47 3.82 12.91 -18.79
N PRO A 48 4.67 11.92 -19.11
CA PRO A 48 5.51 11.97 -20.31
C PRO A 48 4.76 11.48 -21.55
N ALA A 49 5.28 11.81 -22.74
CA ALA A 49 4.75 11.30 -24.03
C ALA A 49 5.17 9.85 -24.35
N VAL A 50 5.58 9.06 -23.34
CA VAL A 50 6.03 7.67 -23.47
C VAL A 50 5.24 6.76 -22.53
N PRO A 51 5.32 5.41 -22.69
CA PRO A 51 4.71 4.48 -21.75
C PRO A 51 5.04 4.77 -20.29
N HIS A 52 4.02 4.90 -19.45
CA HIS A 52 4.15 5.21 -18.03
C HIS A 52 3.02 4.59 -17.20
N VAL A 53 3.20 4.61 -15.89
CA VAL A 53 2.15 4.28 -14.92
C VAL A 53 1.61 5.60 -14.38
N GLN A 54 0.30 5.78 -14.34
CA GLN A 54 -0.39 6.93 -13.75
C GLN A 54 -1.16 6.45 -12.51
N ILE A 55 -0.88 7.05 -11.36
CA ILE A 55 -1.58 6.77 -10.09
C ILE A 55 -2.38 8.01 -9.71
N CYS A 56 -3.66 7.85 -9.40
CA CYS A 56 -4.54 8.98 -9.06
C CYS A 56 -5.82 8.51 -8.36
N PHE A 57 -6.36 9.38 -7.49
CA PHE A 57 -7.60 9.19 -6.76
C PHE A 57 -8.36 10.51 -6.55
N GLN A 58 -7.81 11.46 -5.79
CA GLN A 58 -8.46 12.76 -5.54
C GLN A 58 -8.13 13.81 -6.61
N ARG A 59 -7.09 13.55 -7.39
CA ARG A 59 -6.60 14.42 -8.45
C ARG A 59 -7.05 13.87 -9.81
N PRO A 60 -7.04 14.70 -10.88
CA PRO A 60 -7.50 14.27 -12.19
C PRO A 60 -6.79 13.00 -12.68
N CYS A 61 -7.59 12.00 -13.07
CA CYS A 61 -7.13 10.80 -13.77
C CYS A 61 -7.39 10.93 -15.27
N PRO A 62 -6.53 10.36 -16.14
CA PRO A 62 -6.84 10.21 -17.57
C PRO A 62 -8.11 9.39 -17.78
N GLU A 63 -9.02 9.86 -18.64
CA GLU A 63 -10.19 9.08 -19.07
C GLU A 63 -9.73 7.77 -19.75
N PRO A 64 -10.45 6.65 -19.55
CA PRO A 64 -11.81 6.56 -19.04
C PRO A 64 -11.90 6.24 -17.54
N ALA A 65 -10.95 6.71 -16.72
CA ALA A 65 -11.00 6.59 -15.25
C ALA A 65 -12.18 7.38 -14.64
N ARG A 66 -13.42 6.96 -14.96
CA ARG A 66 -14.66 7.43 -14.36
C ARG A 66 -14.59 7.27 -12.84
N ARG A 67 -15.29 8.16 -12.12
CA ARG A 67 -15.57 7.98 -10.68
C ARG A 67 -16.26 6.63 -10.47
N LEU A 68 -15.51 5.69 -9.90
CA LEU A 68 -16.01 4.38 -9.52
C LEU A 68 -16.93 4.54 -8.31
N SER A 69 -17.96 3.71 -8.23
CA SER A 69 -18.84 3.59 -7.07
C SER A 69 -18.51 2.34 -6.27
N GLY A 70 -18.96 2.30 -5.01
CA GLY A 70 -18.71 1.18 -4.10
C GLY A 70 -17.51 1.40 -3.18
N THR A 71 -17.40 0.59 -2.14
CA THR A 71 -16.32 0.65 -1.15
C THR A 71 -15.11 -0.13 -1.65
N GLU A 72 -13.93 0.47 -1.59
CA GLU A 72 -12.65 -0.18 -1.87
C GLU A 72 -12.56 -0.86 -3.24
N VAL A 73 -13.24 -0.32 -4.25
CA VAL A 73 -13.19 -0.83 -5.61
C VAL A 73 -11.92 -0.32 -6.28
N LEU A 74 -11.08 -1.25 -6.75
CA LEU A 74 -9.85 -0.95 -7.48
C LEU A 74 -10.10 -0.96 -8.99
N ARG A 75 -9.29 -0.19 -9.73
CA ARG A 75 -9.24 -0.24 -11.19
C ARG A 75 -7.83 -0.10 -11.74
N ILE A 76 -7.52 -0.97 -12.69
CA ILE A 76 -6.37 -0.88 -13.60
C ILE A 76 -6.93 -0.63 -14.99
N GLY A 77 -6.65 0.53 -15.57
CA GLY A 77 -7.14 0.96 -16.89
C GLY A 77 -6.01 1.25 -17.86
N LEU A 78 -6.35 1.43 -19.15
CA LEU A 78 -5.42 1.86 -20.19
C LEU A 78 -5.92 3.15 -20.84
N ALA A 79 -5.06 4.16 -20.95
CA ALA A 79 -5.39 5.45 -21.55
C ALA A 79 -4.21 5.95 -22.41
N GLY A 80 -4.29 5.73 -23.72
CA GLY A 80 -3.17 6.05 -24.63
C GLY A 80 -1.91 5.26 -24.28
N SER A 81 -0.86 5.94 -23.84
CA SER A 81 0.40 5.33 -23.36
C SER A 81 0.43 5.07 -21.84
N ALA A 82 -0.64 5.37 -21.12
CA ALA A 82 -0.69 5.24 -19.66
C ALA A 82 -1.35 3.92 -19.21
N VAL A 83 -0.75 3.28 -18.22
CA VAL A 83 -1.45 2.34 -17.33
C VAL A 83 -1.98 3.14 -16.16
N VAL A 84 -3.30 3.23 -16.01
CA VAL A 84 -3.96 4.06 -14.98
C VAL A 84 -4.36 3.19 -13.80
N LEU A 85 -3.87 3.53 -12.60
CA LEU A 85 -4.15 2.87 -11.33
C LEU A 85 -4.99 3.82 -10.47
N THR A 86 -6.23 3.45 -10.19
CA THR A 86 -7.19 4.30 -9.46
C THR A 86 -8.20 3.45 -8.69
N GLY A 87 -9.09 4.09 -7.93
CA GLY A 87 -10.12 3.41 -7.15
C GLY A 87 -11.31 4.30 -6.79
N SER A 88 -12.35 3.68 -6.24
CA SER A 88 -13.56 4.39 -5.78
C SER A 88 -13.32 5.21 -4.51
N ASP A 89 -12.34 4.80 -3.70
CA ASP A 89 -11.84 5.51 -2.53
C ASP A 89 -10.31 5.36 -2.42
N LEU A 90 -9.72 5.97 -1.38
CA LEU A 90 -8.28 5.96 -1.15
C LEU A 90 -7.72 4.53 -1.07
N ARG A 91 -8.42 3.60 -0.42
CA ARG A 91 -7.96 2.22 -0.29
C ARG A 91 -8.16 1.44 -1.58
N GLY A 92 -9.22 1.68 -2.33
CA GLY A 92 -9.38 1.15 -3.68
C GLY A 92 -8.20 1.53 -4.60
N ALA A 93 -7.73 2.78 -4.53
CA ALA A 93 -6.57 3.22 -5.30
C ALA A 93 -5.26 2.57 -4.83
N ILE A 94 -5.04 2.43 -3.52
CA ILE A 94 -3.91 1.68 -2.95
C ILE A 94 -3.95 0.20 -3.40
N TYR A 95 -5.12 -0.43 -3.41
CA TYR A 95 -5.26 -1.81 -3.87
C TYR A 95 -5.03 -1.94 -5.37
N ALA A 96 -5.36 -0.95 -6.20
CA ALA A 96 -4.99 -0.96 -7.61
C ALA A 96 -3.48 -0.97 -7.81
N VAL A 97 -2.74 -0.23 -6.97
CA VAL A 97 -1.27 -0.20 -6.97
C VAL A 97 -0.70 -1.58 -6.63
N TYR A 98 -1.16 -2.21 -5.55
CA TYR A 98 -0.65 -3.52 -5.14
C TYR A 98 -1.15 -4.68 -6.02
N GLU A 99 -2.38 -4.62 -6.54
CA GLU A 99 -2.89 -5.57 -7.54
C GLU A 99 -2.05 -5.50 -8.82
N PHE A 100 -1.63 -4.30 -9.22
CA PHE A 100 -0.73 -4.15 -10.36
C PHE A 100 0.63 -4.80 -10.10
N ALA A 101 1.20 -4.60 -8.90
CA ALA A 101 2.46 -5.22 -8.50
C ALA A 101 2.36 -6.76 -8.50
N GLU A 102 1.30 -7.31 -7.91
CA GLU A 102 1.05 -8.75 -7.89
C GLU A 102 0.87 -9.31 -9.31
N ARG A 103 -0.13 -8.80 -10.04
CA ARG A 103 -0.57 -9.36 -11.32
C ARG A 103 0.44 -9.19 -12.46
N TYR A 104 1.08 -8.02 -12.56
CA TYR A 104 1.93 -7.67 -13.70
C TYR A 104 3.42 -7.70 -13.39
N LEU A 105 3.80 -7.48 -12.13
CA LEU A 105 5.21 -7.55 -11.71
C LEU A 105 5.54 -8.91 -11.09
N GLY A 106 4.56 -9.67 -10.60
CA GLY A 106 4.80 -10.94 -9.91
C GLY A 106 5.43 -10.72 -8.53
N VAL A 107 5.13 -9.58 -7.90
CA VAL A 107 5.53 -9.30 -6.53
C VAL A 107 4.45 -9.83 -5.59
N GLU A 108 4.72 -10.96 -4.97
CA GLU A 108 3.81 -11.61 -4.04
C GLU A 108 3.49 -10.72 -2.82
N PRO A 109 2.27 -10.75 -2.27
CA PRO A 109 1.90 -9.88 -1.14
C PRO A 109 2.79 -10.01 0.10
N LEU A 110 3.33 -11.21 0.36
CA LEU A 110 4.18 -11.51 1.50
C LEU A 110 5.67 -11.56 1.16
N HIS A 111 6.09 -11.05 -0.01
CA HIS A 111 7.44 -11.23 -0.55
C HIS A 111 8.57 -10.92 0.45
N TYR A 112 8.45 -9.84 1.23
CA TYR A 112 9.42 -9.45 2.26
C TYR A 112 9.54 -10.48 3.39
N TRP A 113 8.42 -11.10 3.77
CA TRP A 113 8.34 -12.03 4.91
C TRP A 113 8.76 -13.46 4.56
N VAL A 114 8.83 -13.78 3.27
CA VAL A 114 9.22 -15.11 2.77
C VAL A 114 10.46 -15.07 1.88
N ASP A 115 11.20 -13.94 1.89
CA ASP A 115 12.42 -13.71 1.11
C ASP A 115 12.28 -14.04 -0.39
N GLN A 116 11.11 -13.75 -0.97
CA GLN A 116 10.80 -14.07 -2.37
C GLN A 116 10.97 -12.83 -3.27
N GLU A 117 12.05 -12.78 -4.04
CA GLU A 117 12.24 -11.71 -5.02
C GLU A 117 11.48 -11.99 -6.34
N PRO A 118 10.90 -10.96 -6.99
CA PRO A 118 10.23 -11.14 -8.27
C PRO A 118 11.25 -11.42 -9.40
N ALA A 119 10.80 -12.13 -10.43
CA ALA A 119 11.64 -12.40 -11.59
C ALA A 119 11.97 -11.11 -12.36
N ARG A 120 13.26 -10.93 -12.72
CA ARG A 120 13.68 -9.83 -13.60
C ARG A 120 13.10 -10.01 -15.01
N ARG A 121 12.67 -8.89 -15.62
CA ARG A 121 12.09 -8.83 -16.97
C ARG A 121 12.65 -7.62 -17.73
N SER A 122 12.81 -7.74 -19.04
CA SER A 122 13.22 -6.62 -19.92
C SER A 122 12.06 -5.67 -20.24
N ARG A 123 10.82 -6.14 -20.08
CA ARG A 123 9.59 -5.36 -20.24
C ARG A 123 8.44 -5.99 -19.46
N VAL A 124 7.45 -5.17 -19.11
CA VAL A 124 6.16 -5.60 -18.55
C VAL A 124 5.06 -5.12 -19.50
N VAL A 125 4.19 -6.03 -19.90
CA VAL A 125 3.10 -5.76 -20.84
C VAL A 125 1.78 -5.74 -20.09
N VAL A 126 1.00 -4.68 -20.30
CA VAL A 126 -0.36 -4.53 -19.77
C VAL A 126 -1.30 -4.40 -20.94
N SER A 127 -2.17 -5.39 -21.12
CA SER A 127 -3.13 -5.47 -22.23
C SER A 127 -4.59 -5.63 -21.77
N GLU A 128 -4.81 -5.79 -20.47
CA GLU A 128 -6.12 -6.02 -19.88
C GLU A 128 -6.44 -4.94 -18.85
N GLU A 129 -7.66 -4.40 -18.93
CA GLU A 129 -8.22 -3.60 -17.86
C GLU A 129 -8.84 -4.52 -16.79
N LEU A 130 -8.76 -4.09 -15.53
CA LEU A 130 -9.33 -4.80 -14.39
C LEU A 130 -10.14 -3.82 -13.54
N THR A 131 -11.29 -4.28 -13.04
CA THR A 131 -12.03 -3.63 -11.96
C THR A 131 -12.44 -4.70 -10.98
N GLN A 132 -12.11 -4.52 -9.70
CA GLN A 132 -12.37 -5.53 -8.67
C GLN A 132 -12.91 -4.88 -7.39
N GLY A 133 -13.87 -5.55 -6.76
CA GLY A 133 -14.59 -5.09 -5.57
C GLY A 133 -16.09 -4.93 -5.83
N PRO A 134 -16.87 -4.49 -4.82
CA PRO A 134 -16.43 -4.24 -3.44
C PRO A 134 -16.10 -5.54 -2.68
N PRO A 135 -15.37 -5.48 -1.56
CA PRO A 135 -15.09 -6.67 -0.74
C PRO A 135 -16.35 -7.14 0.00
N THR A 136 -16.46 -8.45 0.21
CA THR A 136 -17.57 -9.04 0.98
C THR A 136 -17.56 -8.58 2.44
N PHE A 137 -16.39 -8.60 3.09
CA PHE A 137 -16.22 -8.17 4.47
C PHE A 137 -15.68 -6.76 4.50
N ARG A 138 -16.39 -5.84 5.18
CA ARG A 138 -16.01 -4.43 5.24
C ARG A 138 -14.68 -4.18 5.95
N TYR A 139 -14.41 -4.92 7.03
CA TYR A 139 -13.18 -4.80 7.82
C TYR A 139 -12.43 -6.13 7.80
N ARG A 140 -11.16 -6.09 7.44
CA ARG A 140 -10.28 -7.24 7.24
C ARG A 140 -8.92 -6.85 7.79
N GLY A 141 -8.47 -7.51 8.83
CA GLY A 141 -7.35 -6.97 9.59
C GLY A 141 -6.57 -7.97 10.39
N TRP A 142 -5.47 -7.48 10.94
CA TRP A 142 -4.60 -8.22 11.83
C TRP A 142 -4.61 -7.60 13.22
N PHE A 143 -4.39 -8.47 14.20
CA PHE A 143 -3.97 -8.08 15.53
C PHE A 143 -2.55 -8.58 15.71
N VAL A 144 -1.61 -7.65 15.82
CA VAL A 144 -0.22 -7.97 16.16
C VAL A 144 -0.17 -8.08 17.67
N ASN A 145 -0.03 -9.32 18.16
CA ASN A 145 -0.09 -9.73 19.57
C ASN A 145 1.07 -10.68 19.86
N ASP A 146 1.38 -10.89 21.14
CA ASP A 146 2.49 -11.74 21.61
C ASP A 146 3.80 -11.33 20.90
N GLU A 147 4.09 -10.03 20.93
CA GLU A 147 5.05 -9.38 20.05
C GLU A 147 6.51 -9.65 20.46
N ASP A 148 6.77 -10.53 21.43
CA ASP A 148 8.09 -10.78 22.02
C ASP A 148 9.14 -11.12 20.96
N LEU A 149 8.79 -11.98 19.99
CA LEU A 149 9.72 -12.39 18.93
C LEU A 149 9.99 -11.25 17.94
N LEU A 150 8.97 -10.46 17.59
CA LEU A 150 9.14 -9.31 16.70
C LEU A 150 9.93 -8.20 17.39
N SER A 151 9.65 -7.94 18.67
CA SER A 151 10.35 -6.95 19.50
C SER A 151 11.80 -7.36 19.76
N GLY A 152 12.08 -8.64 19.91
CA GLY A 152 13.44 -9.16 20.00
C GLY A 152 14.21 -9.11 18.68
N TRP A 153 13.55 -9.39 17.55
CA TRP A 153 14.17 -9.40 16.22
C TRP A 153 14.39 -8.00 15.63
N ARG A 154 13.44 -7.09 15.85
CA ARG A 154 13.43 -5.71 15.36
C ARG A 154 13.01 -4.77 16.50
N PRO A 155 13.89 -4.52 17.48
CA PRO A 155 13.55 -3.72 18.66
C PRO A 155 13.29 -2.26 18.29
N GLY A 156 12.19 -1.69 18.79
CA GLY A 156 11.83 -0.29 18.60
C GLY A 156 12.71 0.69 19.39
N GLY A 157 13.30 0.25 20.50
CA GLY A 157 14.30 1.00 21.26
C GLY A 157 13.97 2.48 21.45
N LYS A 158 14.68 3.36 20.72
CA LYS A 158 14.54 4.83 20.78
C LYS A 158 13.20 5.37 20.26
N GLU A 159 12.47 4.59 19.46
CA GLU A 159 11.18 4.95 18.90
C GLU A 159 10.03 4.71 19.90
N GLY A 160 10.27 3.92 20.96
CA GLY A 160 9.29 3.68 22.02
C GLY A 160 8.11 2.78 21.63
N THR A 161 8.23 2.01 20.55
CA THR A 161 7.14 1.24 19.91
C THR A 161 7.16 -0.27 20.15
N GLY A 162 8.11 -0.78 20.96
CA GLY A 162 8.38 -2.22 21.14
C GLY A 162 9.05 -2.86 19.91
N ILE A 163 8.41 -2.76 18.75
CA ILE A 163 8.90 -3.17 17.42
C ILE A 163 9.32 -1.92 16.63
N ALA A 164 10.44 -1.96 15.92
CA ALA A 164 10.94 -0.86 15.10
C ALA A 164 9.90 -0.40 14.05
N LEU A 165 9.80 0.91 13.82
CA LEU A 165 8.84 1.49 12.88
C LEU A 165 9.02 0.97 11.45
N GLU A 166 10.25 0.67 11.04
CA GLU A 166 10.51 0.02 9.75
C GLU A 166 9.83 -1.36 9.66
N CYS A 167 9.85 -2.14 10.74
CA CYS A 167 9.20 -3.44 10.77
C CYS A 167 7.67 -3.30 10.79
N TRP A 168 7.13 -2.33 11.54
CA TRP A 168 5.71 -1.96 11.46
C TRP A 168 5.28 -1.58 10.05
N ASP A 169 6.08 -0.78 9.35
CA ASP A 169 5.81 -0.37 7.98
C ASP A 169 5.70 -1.57 7.03
N ARG A 170 6.54 -2.62 7.23
CA ARG A 170 6.45 -3.89 6.49
C ARG A 170 5.21 -4.72 6.83
N ILE A 171 4.75 -4.69 8.08
CA ILE A 171 3.49 -5.33 8.48
C ILE A 171 2.31 -4.64 7.77
N PHE A 172 2.29 -3.31 7.77
CA PHE A 172 1.23 -2.52 7.15
C PHE A 172 1.21 -2.69 5.63
N GLU A 173 2.38 -2.67 4.98
CA GLU A 173 2.52 -2.94 3.56
C GLU A 173 1.96 -4.32 3.20
N ALA A 174 2.38 -5.38 3.90
CA ALA A 174 1.92 -6.74 3.67
C ALA A 174 0.38 -6.87 3.81
N LEU A 175 -0.19 -6.28 4.87
CA LEU A 175 -1.64 -6.26 5.07
C LEU A 175 -2.38 -5.58 3.91
N LEU A 176 -1.88 -4.43 3.43
CA LEU A 176 -2.48 -3.71 2.30
C LEU A 176 -2.31 -4.45 0.98
N ARG A 177 -1.18 -5.12 0.75
CA ARG A 177 -0.97 -5.99 -0.42
C ARG A 177 -1.96 -7.16 -0.45
N LEU A 178 -2.26 -7.72 0.73
CA LEU A 178 -3.32 -8.71 0.93
C LEU A 178 -4.75 -8.11 0.92
N LYS A 179 -4.88 -6.81 0.62
CA LYS A 179 -6.15 -6.08 0.53
C LYS A 179 -6.90 -6.03 1.87
N GLY A 180 -6.18 -6.15 2.98
CA GLY A 180 -6.65 -5.84 4.34
C GLY A 180 -6.62 -4.34 4.61
N ASN A 181 -7.44 -3.89 5.57
CA ASN A 181 -7.67 -2.48 5.84
C ASN A 181 -7.70 -2.08 7.32
N MET A 182 -7.56 -3.02 8.25
CA MET A 182 -7.72 -2.77 9.67
C MET A 182 -6.55 -3.37 10.47
N ILE A 183 -6.06 -2.66 11.47
CA ILE A 183 -4.92 -3.11 12.28
C ILE A 183 -5.14 -2.77 13.75
N VAL A 184 -4.79 -3.71 14.64
CA VAL A 184 -4.48 -3.43 16.04
C VAL A 184 -2.96 -3.40 16.16
N PRO A 185 -2.32 -2.21 16.23
CA PRO A 185 -0.86 -2.06 16.13
C PRO A 185 -0.17 -2.26 17.49
N GLY A 186 -0.48 -3.38 18.15
CA GLY A 186 0.05 -3.77 19.45
C GLY A 186 -1.06 -4.07 20.48
N THR A 187 -0.73 -4.87 21.49
CA THR A 187 -1.66 -5.35 22.52
C THR A 187 -2.16 -4.29 23.49
N PHE A 188 -1.25 -3.41 23.94
CA PHE A 188 -1.50 -2.39 24.95
C PHE A 188 -1.02 -1.01 24.45
N ILE A 189 -1.82 -0.36 23.61
CA ILE A 189 -1.41 0.84 22.87
C ILE A 189 -2.02 2.11 23.45
N PHE A 190 -1.32 3.23 23.27
CA PHE A 190 -1.91 4.56 23.41
C PHE A 190 -2.11 5.21 22.03
N PRO A 191 -3.14 6.06 21.84
CA PRO A 191 -3.41 6.70 20.55
C PRO A 191 -2.28 7.59 19.99
N ASP A 192 -1.37 8.05 20.85
CA ASP A 192 -0.23 8.91 20.50
C ASP A 192 1.05 8.14 20.18
N GLU A 193 1.05 6.81 20.30
CA GLU A 193 2.24 6.00 20.01
C GLU A 193 2.61 6.05 18.52
N PRO A 194 3.91 6.06 18.18
CA PRO A 194 4.36 6.27 16.80
C PRO A 194 3.83 5.25 15.78
N GLN A 195 3.68 3.98 16.15
CA GLN A 195 3.15 2.95 15.26
C GLN A 195 1.66 3.15 14.93
N VAL A 196 0.88 3.78 15.82
CA VAL A 196 -0.52 4.16 15.58
C VAL A 196 -0.57 5.23 14.49
N ARG A 197 0.26 6.27 14.60
CA ARG A 197 0.41 7.28 13.56
C ARG A 197 0.85 6.65 12.23
N ALA A 198 1.86 5.80 12.26
CA ALA A 198 2.41 5.15 11.06
C ALA A 198 1.37 4.30 10.32
N ALA A 199 0.49 3.59 11.05
CA ALA A 199 -0.63 2.85 10.47
C ALA A 199 -1.61 3.76 9.73
N GLY A 200 -1.97 4.90 10.34
CA GLY A 200 -2.83 5.92 9.72
C GLY A 200 -2.21 6.52 8.46
N GLU A 201 -0.91 6.82 8.48
CA GLU A 201 -0.16 7.31 7.32
C GLU A 201 -0.07 6.28 6.17
N ARG A 202 -0.27 4.99 6.45
CA ARG A 202 -0.40 3.91 5.47
C ARG A 202 -1.84 3.73 4.96
N GLY A 203 -2.82 4.40 5.57
CA GLY A 203 -4.23 4.35 5.15
C GLY A 203 -5.06 3.24 5.81
N LEU A 204 -4.53 2.63 6.88
CA LEU A 204 -5.22 1.60 7.65
C LEU A 204 -6.21 2.21 8.64
N VAL A 205 -7.30 1.49 8.88
CA VAL A 205 -8.22 1.72 9.99
C VAL A 205 -7.56 1.19 11.25
N ILE A 206 -7.34 2.05 12.23
CA ILE A 206 -6.81 1.66 13.53
C ILE A 206 -7.97 1.16 14.39
N THR A 207 -7.77 0.01 15.02
CA THR A 207 -8.64 -0.50 16.08
C THR A 207 -7.77 -0.91 17.27
N GLN A 208 -8.39 -1.44 18.31
CA GLN A 208 -7.76 -1.74 19.58
C GLN A 208 -8.06 -3.16 20.02
N HIS A 209 -7.28 -3.67 20.96
CA HIS A 209 -7.54 -4.97 21.55
C HIS A 209 -8.86 -4.93 22.34
N HIS A 210 -9.61 -6.04 22.36
CA HIS A 210 -10.98 -6.04 22.90
C HIS A 210 -11.08 -5.76 24.40
N ILE A 211 -9.98 -5.83 25.16
CA ILE A 211 -9.93 -5.47 26.59
C ILE A 211 -9.63 -3.98 26.80
N GLU A 212 -9.21 -3.25 25.78
CA GLU A 212 -8.92 -1.80 25.84
C GLU A 212 -10.18 -0.97 25.53
N VAL A 213 -11.26 -1.19 26.26
CA VAL A 213 -12.57 -0.59 25.98
C VAL A 213 -12.46 0.94 25.89
N VAL A 214 -13.04 1.53 24.84
CA VAL A 214 -13.00 2.97 24.52
C VAL A 214 -11.59 3.61 24.50
N GLY A 215 -10.55 2.84 24.20
CA GLY A 215 -9.16 3.33 24.12
C GLY A 215 -8.49 3.42 25.49
N THR A 216 -9.04 2.73 26.49
CA THR A 216 -8.52 2.75 27.86
C THR A 216 -7.49 1.63 28.03
N ASN A 217 -6.21 2.00 28.06
CA ASN A 217 -5.14 1.09 28.41
C ASN A 217 -4.96 1.06 29.94
N THR A 218 -5.45 0.00 30.59
CA THR A 218 -5.34 -0.18 32.05
C THR A 218 -4.05 -0.88 32.48
N TYR A 219 -3.27 -1.42 31.54
CA TYR A 219 -2.04 -2.15 31.85
C TYR A 219 -0.85 -1.22 32.06
N ARG A 220 -0.84 -0.08 31.37
CA ARG A 220 0.20 0.97 31.48
C ARG A 220 -0.34 2.23 32.15
N TRP A 221 -1.28 2.08 33.09
CA TRP A 221 -1.84 3.20 33.83
C TRP A 221 -0.72 3.97 34.54
N PRO A 222 -0.70 5.32 34.50
CA PRO A 222 0.29 6.09 35.24
C PRO A 222 0.25 5.71 36.72
N GLU A 223 1.42 5.48 37.32
CA GLU A 223 1.51 5.49 38.78
C GLU A 223 1.30 6.95 39.23
N ASP A 224 0.52 7.13 40.31
CA ASP A 224 0.14 8.44 40.87
C ASP A 224 1.34 9.37 41.15
#